data_AF-A0A2T5JAZ4-F1
#
_entry.id   AF-A0A2T5JAZ4-F1
#
_cell.length_a   1.000
_cell.length_b   1.000
_cell.length_c   1.000
_cell.angle_alpha   90.00
_cell.angle_beta   90.00
_cell.angle_gamma   90.00
#
_symmetry.space_group_name_H-M   'P 1'
#
loop_
_entity.id
_entity.type
_entity.pdbx_description
1 polymer ?
#
loop_
_entity_poly.entity_id
_entity_poly.type
_entity_poly.pdbx_seq_one_letter_code
_entity_poly.pdbx_strand_id
1 'polypeptide(L)' 'MKTDLYTKVILTIIAAALTANLLKGFITPAQAATTAKTVTLPVNVDGTIDVNIKSINTTSWAFSSSAAIPVEIKNK' A
#
# COMPACT_ATOMS: atom_id res chain seq x y z
N MET A 1 22.24 17.46 -33.94
CA MET A 1 21.94 16.37 -34.90
C MET A 1 20.59 16.65 -35.50
N LYS A 2 20.47 16.76 -36.84
CA LYS A 2 19.16 16.93 -37.47
C LYS A 2 18.44 15.57 -37.41
N THR A 3 17.35 15.50 -36.68
CA THR A 3 16.48 14.32 -36.68
C THR A 3 15.56 14.36 -37.89
N ASP A 4 15.37 13.21 -38.53
CA ASP A 4 14.53 13.09 -39.71
C ASP A 4 13.06 13.42 -39.37
N LEU A 5 12.31 13.95 -40.34
CA LEU A 5 10.91 14.31 -40.15
C LEU A 5 10.08 13.09 -39.75
N TYR A 6 10.45 11.91 -40.25
CA TYR A 6 9.83 10.64 -39.88
C TYR A 6 10.00 10.34 -38.39
N THR A 7 11.23 10.47 -37.87
CA THR A 7 11.54 10.30 -36.44
C THR A 7 10.83 11.32 -35.57
N LYS A 8 10.70 12.56 -36.06
CA LYS A 8 10.00 13.63 -35.34
C LYS A 8 8.53 13.29 -35.13
N VAL A 9 7.85 12.82 -36.17
CA VAL A 9 6.43 12.43 -36.10
C VAL A 9 6.23 11.26 -35.14
N ILE A 10 7.07 10.22 -35.22
CA ILE A 10 6.97 9.06 -34.33
C ILE A 10 7.18 9.46 -32.86
N LEU A 11 8.19 10.29 -32.58
CA LEU A 11 8.44 10.79 -31.22
C LEU A 11 7.27 11.61 -30.68
N THR A 12 6.62 12.42 -31.52
CA THR A 12 5.42 13.18 -31.13
C THR A 12 4.27 12.25 -30.76
N ILE A 13 4.03 11.18 -31.52
CA ILE A 13 2.96 10.22 -31.24
C ILE A 13 3.21 9.48 -29.93
N ILE A 14 4.44 9.01 -29.69
CA ILE A 14 4.81 8.30 -28.45
C ILE A 14 4.66 9.23 -27.24
N ALA A 15 5.12 10.48 -27.35
CA ALA A 15 4.97 11.47 -26.29
C ALA A 15 3.49 11.74 -25.96
N ALA A 16 2.63 11.88 -26.97
CA ALA A 16 1.19 12.07 -26.78
C ALA A 16 0.54 10.85 -26.10
N ALA A 17 0.85 9.63 -26.56
CA ALA A 17 0.34 8.39 -25.97
C ALA A 17 0.77 8.23 -24.50
N LEU A 18 2.04 8.51 -24.19
CA LEU A 18 2.56 8.45 -22.83
C LEU A 18 1.89 9.50 -21.92
N THR A 19 1.71 10.73 -22.43
CA THR A 19 1.04 11.80 -21.69
C THR A 19 -0.41 11.45 -21.37
N ALA A 20 -1.14 10.88 -22.33
CA ALA A 20 -2.51 10.40 -22.11
C ALA A 20 -2.57 9.25 -21.10
N ASN A 21 -1.58 8.35 -21.12
CA ASN A 21 -1.50 7.25 -20.16
C ASN A 21 -1.22 7.73 -18.73
N LEU A 22 -0.32 8.71 -18.57
CA LEU A 22 -0.04 9.34 -17.28
C LEU A 22 -1.26 10.08 -16.74
N LEU A 23 -2.00 10.80 -17.58
CA LEU A 23 -3.24 11.48 -17.18
C LEU A 23 -4.27 10.50 -16.59
N LYS A 24 -4.41 9.30 -17.16
CA LYS A 24 -5.30 8.25 -16.63
C LYS A 24 -4.86 7.74 -15.26
N GLY A 25 -3.55 7.63 -15.01
CA GLY A 25 -3.01 7.25 -13.70
C GLY A 25 -3.16 8.34 -12.63
N PHE A 26 -3.21 9.63 -13.02
CA PHE A 26 -3.39 10.75 -12.09
C PHE A 26 -4.84 10.92 -11.61
N ILE A 27 -5.84 10.57 -12.41
CA ILE A 27 -7.27 10.73 -12.08
C ILE A 27 -7.87 9.57 -11.26
N THR A 28 -7.20 8.44 -11.16
CA THR A 28 -7.48 7.47 -10.10
C THR A 28 -6.68 7.88 -8.87
N PRO A 29 -7.28 8.56 -7.87
CA PRO A 29 -6.59 8.73 -6.60
C PRO A 29 -6.22 7.34 -6.10
N ALA A 30 -4.93 7.13 -5.79
CA ALA A 30 -4.51 5.98 -5.03
C ALA A 30 -5.21 6.09 -3.67
N GLN A 31 -6.39 5.48 -3.55
CA GLN A 31 -7.08 5.33 -2.29
C GLN A 31 -6.27 4.32 -1.49
N ALA A 32 -5.21 4.80 -0.81
CA ALA A 32 -4.86 4.23 0.46
C ALA A 32 -6.16 4.28 1.26
N ALA A 33 -6.73 3.12 1.59
CA ALA A 33 -8.00 3.06 2.29
C ALA A 33 -7.86 3.87 3.59
N THR A 34 -8.34 5.12 3.58
CA THR A 34 -8.40 6.05 4.73
C THR A 34 -9.44 5.59 5.74
N THR A 35 -9.83 4.31 5.69
CA THR A 35 -10.59 3.65 6.72
C THR A 35 -9.63 2.66 7.33
N ALA A 36 -8.77 3.13 8.24
CA ALA A 36 -8.34 2.27 9.31
C ALA A 36 -9.63 1.70 9.90
N LYS A 37 -9.85 0.40 9.70
CA LYS A 37 -11.06 -0.28 10.17
C LYS A 37 -10.95 -0.33 11.69
N THR A 38 -11.36 0.73 12.35
CA THR A 38 -11.37 0.81 13.80
C THR A 38 -12.51 -0.05 14.29
N VAL A 39 -12.17 -1.13 14.96
CA VAL A 39 -13.14 -2.05 15.58
C VAL A 39 -13.02 -1.86 17.08
N THR A 40 -14.14 -1.64 17.75
CA THR A 40 -14.20 -1.62 19.21
C THR A 40 -13.98 -3.04 19.71
N LEU A 41 -12.84 -3.28 20.37
CA LEU A 41 -12.49 -4.56 20.96
C LEU A 41 -12.89 -4.56 22.44
N PRO A 42 -13.53 -5.63 22.94
CA PRO A 42 -13.75 -5.78 24.37
C PRO A 42 -12.40 -5.85 25.08
N VAL A 43 -12.25 -5.06 26.15
CA VAL A 43 -11.06 -5.06 27.01
C VAL A 43 -11.31 -5.98 28.20
N ASN A 44 -10.25 -6.61 28.69
CA ASN A 44 -10.29 -7.37 29.93
C ASN A 44 -10.53 -6.43 31.13
N VAL A 45 -10.95 -6.99 32.28
CA VAL A 45 -11.29 -6.21 33.49
C VAL A 45 -10.09 -5.41 34.03
N ASP A 46 -8.87 -5.87 33.74
CA ASP A 46 -7.60 -5.22 34.06
C ASP A 46 -7.14 -4.20 32.99
N GLY A 47 -7.94 -3.97 31.94
CA GLY A 47 -7.63 -3.07 30.83
C GLY A 47 -6.68 -3.65 29.79
N THR A 48 -6.33 -4.94 29.88
CA THR A 48 -5.49 -5.62 28.89
C THR A 48 -6.30 -6.06 27.67
N ILE A 49 -5.59 -6.34 26.57
CA ILE A 49 -6.18 -6.88 25.32
C ILE A 49 -5.34 -8.09 24.90
N ASP A 50 -5.97 -9.26 24.86
CA ASP A 50 -5.36 -10.46 24.30
C ASP A 50 -5.52 -10.46 22.77
N VAL A 51 -4.40 -10.51 22.06
CA VAL A 51 -4.37 -10.45 20.60
C VAL A 51 -3.76 -11.73 20.02
N ASN A 52 -4.50 -12.40 19.13
CA ASN A 52 -3.97 -13.51 18.34
C ASN A 52 -3.71 -13.04 16.89
N ILE A 53 -2.44 -12.88 16.54
CA ILE A 53 -2.03 -12.41 15.21
C ILE A 53 -1.96 -13.60 14.24
N LYS A 54 -2.97 -13.73 13.37
CA LYS A 54 -3.01 -14.81 12.37
C LYS A 54 -2.04 -14.60 11.20
N SER A 55 -1.82 -13.34 10.78
CA SER A 55 -0.94 -13.00 9.66
C SER A 55 -0.59 -11.52 9.65
N ILE A 56 0.64 -11.17 9.27
CA ILE A 56 1.06 -9.79 9.03
C ILE A 56 1.41 -9.62 7.55
N ASN A 57 0.76 -8.67 6.87
CA ASN A 57 1.00 -8.35 5.46
C ASN A 57 1.08 -9.59 4.55
N THR A 58 0.07 -10.47 4.68
CA THR A 58 -0.07 -11.77 3.97
C THR A 58 1.13 -12.73 4.05
N THR A 59 2.12 -12.41 4.87
CA THR A 59 3.28 -13.27 5.10
C THR A 59 2.96 -14.17 6.28
N SER A 60 2.97 -15.48 6.05
CA SER A 60 2.78 -16.48 7.11
C SER A 60 4.10 -16.62 7.86
N TRP A 61 4.11 -16.35 9.16
CA TRP A 61 5.29 -16.52 10.00
C TRP A 61 5.15 -17.82 10.79
N ALA A 62 6.09 -18.75 10.59
CA ALA A 62 6.15 -19.96 11.40
C ALA A 62 6.93 -19.65 12.69
N PHE A 63 6.26 -19.74 13.84
CA PHE A 63 6.86 -19.51 15.15
C PHE A 63 7.61 -20.77 15.60
N SER A 64 8.91 -20.66 15.93
CA SER A 64 9.70 -21.79 16.45
C SER A 64 10.03 -21.70 17.94
N SER A 65 9.57 -20.67 18.66
CA SER A 65 9.78 -20.58 20.11
C SER A 65 8.60 -19.95 20.84
N SER A 66 8.40 -20.40 22.09
CA SER A 66 7.30 -20.05 23.00
C SER A 66 7.47 -18.66 23.66
N ALA A 67 8.42 -17.84 23.20
CA ALA A 67 8.63 -16.51 23.75
C ALA A 67 7.66 -15.53 23.09
N ALA A 68 6.76 -14.94 23.88
CA ALA A 68 5.87 -13.89 23.43
C ALA A 68 6.71 -12.74 22.83
N ILE A 69 6.42 -12.35 21.59
CA ILE A 69 7.06 -11.20 20.97
C ILE A 69 6.45 -9.94 21.59
N PRO A 70 7.23 -9.06 22.23
CA PRO A 70 6.69 -7.79 22.73
C PRO A 70 6.27 -6.93 21.52
N VAL A 71 4.96 -6.67 21.40
CA VAL A 71 4.40 -5.79 20.35
C VAL A 71 3.98 -4.49 21.01
N GLU A 72 4.62 -3.38 20.62
CA GLU A 72 4.20 -2.03 21.02
C GLU A 72 3.13 -1.52 20.04
N ILE A 73 1.88 -1.40 20.50
CA ILE A 73 0.80 -0.81 19.71
C ILE A 73 0.84 0.71 19.91
N LYS A 74 1.34 1.45 18.91
CA LYS A 74 1.25 2.92 18.91
C LYS A 74 -0.16 3.36 18.54
N ASN A 75 -0.87 3.95 19.49
CA ASN A 75 -2.11 4.68 19.21
C ASN A 75 -1.76 6.14 18.87
N LYS A 76 -2.28 6.67 17.77
CA LYS A 76 -2.11 8.09 17.38
C LYS A 76 -3.13 8.98 18.08
#